data_AF-A0A386UKW1-F1
#
_entry.id   AF-A0A386UKW1-F1
#
_cell.length_a   1.000
_cell.length_b   1.000
_cell.length_c   1.000
_cell.angle_alpha   90.00
_cell.angle_beta   90.00
_cell.angle_gamma   90.00
#
_symmetry.space_group_name_H-M   'P 1'
#
loop_
_entity.id
_entity.type
_entity.pdbx_description
1 polymer ?
#
loop_
_entity_poly.entity_id
_entity_poly.type
_entity_poly.pdbx_seq_one_letter_code
_entity_poly.pdbx_strand_id
1 'polypeptide(L)'
;MARLGPEAHHTLPQDFAAALGQCVASFGWLEEVLKRTIYALDRARLADDLTPAEMQNWVERMGQLADDSMGTLIEQLDAAMRRHPGLRDRDQITEALGRAKLQRNLLCHASWRPTGDAGRWHPAFVGSRGEVQDAPLSLAELASIQAATLDLGGRVLAVMRATGVMGRWPGDDGP
;
A
#
# COMPACT_ATOMS: atom_id res chain seq x y z
N MET A 1 -29.11 21.77 -13.80
CA MET A 1 -27.98 20.88 -13.47
C MET A 1 -27.40 21.34 -12.14
N ALA A 2 -27.47 20.51 -11.10
CA ALA A 2 -26.90 20.87 -9.80
C ALA A 2 -25.37 20.97 -9.91
N ARG A 3 -24.80 22.09 -9.46
CA ARG A 3 -23.36 22.31 -9.44
C ARG A 3 -22.76 21.41 -8.35
N LEU A 4 -22.04 20.37 -8.76
CA LEU A 4 -21.27 19.47 -7.89
C LEU A 4 -19.94 20.15 -7.49
N GLY A 5 -20.02 21.33 -6.87
CA GLY A 5 -18.87 22.02 -6.26
C GLY A 5 -18.57 21.47 -4.85
N PRO A 6 -17.46 21.89 -4.20
CA PRO A 6 -17.15 21.54 -2.79
C PRO A 6 -18.11 22.18 -1.77
N GLU A 7 -19.27 22.67 -2.22
CA GLU A 7 -20.15 23.56 -1.49
C GLU A 7 -21.06 22.82 -0.50
N ALA A 8 -21.00 21.48 -0.47
CA ALA A 8 -21.71 20.64 0.48
C ALA A 8 -20.90 19.39 0.86
N HIS A 9 -20.94 19.04 2.15
CA HIS A 9 -20.52 17.72 2.62
C HIS A 9 -21.62 16.70 2.32
N HIS A 10 -21.25 15.56 1.74
CA HIS A 10 -22.16 14.45 1.48
C HIS A 10 -21.80 13.26 2.37
N THR A 11 -22.74 12.89 3.25
CA THR A 11 -22.57 11.67 4.06
C THR A 11 -22.70 10.45 3.17
N LEU A 12 -21.68 9.60 3.19
CA LEU A 12 -21.69 8.32 2.49
C LEU A 12 -22.74 7.37 3.10
N PRO A 13 -23.44 6.56 2.29
CA PRO A 13 -24.20 5.42 2.75
C PRO A 13 -23.35 4.50 3.63
N GLN A 14 -23.96 3.89 4.63
CA GLN A 14 -23.22 3.12 5.66
C GLN A 14 -22.42 1.96 5.05
N ASP A 15 -23.02 1.24 4.11
CA ASP A 15 -22.39 0.15 3.36
C ASP A 15 -21.19 0.64 2.52
N PHE A 16 -21.35 1.78 1.84
CA PHE A 16 -20.28 2.39 1.06
C PHE A 16 -19.14 2.88 1.95
N ALA A 17 -19.44 3.55 3.06
CA ALA A 17 -18.45 4.00 4.03
C ALA A 17 -17.68 2.82 4.66
N ALA A 18 -18.38 1.74 5.00
CA ALA A 18 -17.76 0.53 5.54
C ALA A 18 -16.84 -0.14 4.51
N ALA A 19 -17.29 -0.31 3.27
CA ALA A 19 -16.49 -0.89 2.19
C ALA A 19 -15.25 -0.04 1.88
N LEU A 20 -15.40 1.28 1.83
CA LEU A 20 -14.29 2.22 1.65
C LEU A 20 -13.28 2.11 2.79
N GLY A 21 -13.76 2.11 4.04
CA GLY A 21 -12.92 1.97 5.23
C GLY A 21 -12.12 0.67 5.24
N GLN A 22 -12.75 -0.46 4.88
CA GLN A 22 -12.08 -1.75 4.76
C GLN A 22 -11.01 -1.75 3.65
N CYS A 23 -11.28 -1.09 2.52
CA CYS A 23 -10.30 -0.93 1.46
C CYS A 23 -9.09 -0.10 1.94
N VAL A 24 -9.34 1.03 2.63
CA VAL A 24 -8.28 1.89 3.18
C VAL A 24 -7.45 1.14 4.23
N ALA A 25 -8.09 0.40 5.13
CA ALA A 25 -7.40 -0.42 6.12
C ALA A 25 -6.52 -1.50 5.47
N SER A 26 -6.97 -2.10 4.36
CA SER A 26 -6.20 -3.10 3.62
C SER A 26 -4.92 -2.53 3.01
N PHE A 27 -4.92 -1.25 2.59
CA PHE A 27 -3.67 -0.58 2.18
C PHE A 27 -2.72 -0.36 3.35
N GLY A 28 -3.23 -0.02 4.54
CA GLY A 28 -2.40 0.09 5.74
C GLY A 28 -1.71 -1.22 6.09
N TRP A 29 -2.43 -2.33 6.03
CA TRP A 29 -1.86 -3.68 6.18
C TRP A 29 -0.82 -3.99 5.10
N LEU A 30 -1.08 -3.64 3.83
CA LEU A 30 -0.10 -3.81 2.77
C LEU A 30 1.18 -3.01 3.03
N GLU A 31 1.09 -1.76 3.50
CA GLU A 31 2.24 -0.94 3.88
C GLU A 31 3.05 -1.60 5.01
N GLU A 32 2.39 -2.20 6.01
CA GLU A 32 3.06 -2.99 7.05
C GLU A 32 3.80 -4.21 6.47
N VAL A 33 3.14 -4.97 5.60
CA VAL A 33 3.74 -6.13 4.91
C VAL A 33 4.97 -5.71 4.10
N LEU A 34 4.92 -4.56 3.41
CA LEU A 34 6.07 -4.02 2.68
C LEU A 34 7.25 -3.77 3.61
N LYS A 35 7.04 -3.06 4.72
CA LYS A 35 8.08 -2.73 5.71
C LYS A 35 8.74 -4.00 6.25
N ARG A 36 7.93 -4.96 6.68
CA ARG A 36 8.41 -6.25 7.22
C ARG A 36 9.16 -7.08 6.17
N THR A 37 8.74 -7.02 4.91
CA THR A 37 9.40 -7.74 3.82
C THR A 37 10.75 -7.11 3.47
N ILE A 38 10.84 -5.78 3.42
CA ILE A 38 12.09 -5.04 3.25
C ILE A 38 13.07 -5.42 4.37
N TYR A 39 12.59 -5.39 5.62
CA TYR A 39 13.38 -5.82 6.78
C TYR A 39 13.91 -7.25 6.60
N ALA A 40 13.06 -8.20 6.21
CA ALA A 40 13.45 -9.60 6.05
C ALA A 40 14.47 -9.82 4.94
N LEU A 41 14.31 -9.14 3.79
CA LEU A 41 15.26 -9.18 2.68
C LEU A 41 16.62 -8.60 3.07
N ASP A 42 16.62 -7.45 3.75
CA ASP A 42 17.85 -6.85 4.25
C ASP A 42 18.52 -7.75 5.28
N ARG A 43 17.74 -8.30 6.23
CA ARG A 43 18.25 -9.18 7.30
C ARG A 43 18.85 -10.47 6.75
N ALA A 44 18.21 -11.11 5.78
CA ALA A 44 18.73 -12.30 5.11
C ALA A 44 20.06 -12.01 4.42
N ARG A 45 20.23 -10.82 3.85
CA ARG A 45 21.53 -10.36 3.33
C ARG A 45 22.56 -10.12 4.43
N LEU A 46 22.18 -9.56 5.59
CA LEU A 46 23.13 -9.30 6.68
C LEU A 46 23.67 -10.58 7.33
N ALA A 47 23.00 -11.73 7.17
CA ALA A 47 23.52 -13.01 7.63
C ALA A 47 24.82 -13.41 6.92
N ASP A 48 25.11 -12.78 5.77
CA ASP A 48 26.38 -12.84 5.06
C ASP A 48 27.23 -11.59 5.39
N ASP A 49 28.24 -11.76 6.26
CA ASP A 49 29.36 -10.86 6.61
C ASP A 49 29.21 -9.35 6.31
N LEU A 50 28.67 -8.58 7.27
CA LEU A 50 28.71 -7.12 7.22
C LEU A 50 29.69 -6.51 8.21
N THR A 51 30.23 -5.36 7.81
CA THR A 51 31.00 -4.51 8.70
C THR A 51 30.08 -3.88 9.78
N PRO A 52 30.63 -3.54 10.97
CA PRO A 52 29.86 -2.85 12.01
C PRO A 52 29.21 -1.54 11.54
N ALA A 53 29.83 -0.82 10.59
CA ALA A 53 29.27 0.41 10.02
C ALA A 53 28.02 0.14 9.17
N GLU A 54 28.00 -0.95 8.39
CA GLU A 54 26.83 -1.36 7.62
C GLU A 54 25.68 -1.82 8.52
N MET A 55 25.99 -2.45 9.65
CA MET A 55 25.01 -2.81 10.66
C MET A 55 24.40 -1.58 11.35
N GLN A 56 25.21 -0.58 11.71
CA GLN A 56 24.73 0.68 12.30
C GLN A 56 23.82 1.46 11.34
N ASN A 57 24.26 1.62 10.08
CA ASN A 57 23.45 2.26 9.03
C ASN A 57 22.12 1.53 8.78
N TRP A 58 22.12 0.21 8.90
CA TRP A 58 20.89 -0.58 8.77
C TRP A 58 19.91 -0.32 9.92
N VAL A 59 20.39 -0.25 11.17
CA VAL A 59 19.53 0.08 12.33
C VAL A 59 18.87 1.44 12.17
N GLU A 60 19.64 2.46 11.76
CA GLU A 60 19.12 3.81 11.51
C GLU A 60 18.07 3.84 10.39
N ARG A 61 18.32 3.09 9.31
CA ARG A 61 17.36 2.94 8.21
C ARG A 61 16.06 2.25 8.66
N MET A 62 16.15 1.23 9.51
CA MET A 62 14.94 0.56 10.03
C MET A 62 14.10 1.48 10.90
N GLY A 63 14.72 2.43 11.61
CA GLY A 63 13.99 3.48 12.33
C GLY A 63 13.19 4.40 11.40
N GLN A 64 13.77 4.78 10.25
CA GLN A 64 13.12 5.65 9.26
C GLN A 64 12.05 4.94 8.43
N LEU A 65 12.19 3.64 8.20
CA LEU A 65 11.27 2.82 7.42
C LEU A 65 9.82 2.84 7.96
N ALA A 66 9.66 3.10 9.26
CA ALA A 66 8.35 3.25 9.89
C ALA A 66 7.55 4.45 9.35
N ASP A 67 8.24 5.53 8.98
CA ASP A 67 7.62 6.80 8.56
C ASP A 67 7.53 6.95 7.03
N ASP A 68 8.06 5.98 6.28
CA ASP A 68 8.11 6.05 4.83
C ASP A 68 6.72 5.98 4.19
N SER A 69 6.54 6.82 3.16
CA SER A 69 5.34 6.78 2.32
C SER A 69 5.25 5.47 1.54
N MET A 70 4.05 5.03 1.17
CA MET A 70 3.86 3.84 0.30
C MET A 70 4.71 3.93 -0.98
N GLY A 71 4.85 5.11 -1.58
CA GLY A 71 5.72 5.30 -2.76
C GLY A 71 7.17 4.94 -2.47
N THR A 72 7.71 5.44 -1.37
CA THR A 72 9.09 5.16 -0.93
C THR A 72 9.26 3.67 -0.60
N LEU A 73 8.28 3.05 0.05
CA LEU A 73 8.31 1.61 0.38
C LEU A 73 8.37 0.74 -0.88
N ILE A 74 7.66 1.12 -1.94
CA ILE A 74 7.68 0.37 -3.22
C ILE A 74 9.06 0.43 -3.86
N GLU A 75 9.68 1.61 -3.90
CA GLU A 75 11.02 1.80 -4.45
C GLU A 75 12.07 1.01 -3.64
N GLN A 76 11.96 1.02 -2.31
CA GLN A 76 12.84 0.26 -1.43
C GLN A 76 12.66 -1.25 -1.56
N LEU A 77 11.41 -1.74 -1.64
CA LEU A 77 11.14 -3.15 -1.88
C LEU A 77 11.75 -3.61 -3.20
N ASP A 78 11.54 -2.86 -4.29
CA ASP A 78 12.12 -3.20 -5.60
C ASP A 78 13.65 -3.27 -5.54
N ALA A 79 14.28 -2.29 -4.88
CA ALA A 79 15.73 -2.28 -4.68
C ALA A 79 16.20 -3.48 -3.83
N ALA A 80 15.47 -3.86 -2.78
CA ALA A 80 15.79 -5.02 -1.94
C ALA A 80 15.63 -6.34 -2.72
N MET A 81 14.53 -6.51 -3.45
CA MET A 81 14.28 -7.70 -4.27
C MET A 81 15.33 -7.88 -5.38
N ARG A 82 15.81 -6.79 -6.00
CA ARG A 82 16.89 -6.85 -7.02
C ARG A 82 18.18 -7.48 -6.51
N ARG A 83 18.47 -7.36 -5.21
CA ARG A 83 19.68 -7.91 -4.58
C ARG A 83 19.50 -9.37 -4.16
N HIS A 84 18.29 -9.92 -4.25
CA HIS A 84 18.00 -11.28 -3.83
C HIS A 84 17.77 -12.18 -5.06
N PRO A 85 18.70 -13.10 -5.38
CA PRO A 85 18.55 -13.96 -6.55
C PRO A 85 17.37 -14.92 -6.40
N GLY A 86 16.79 -15.34 -7.54
CA GLY A 86 15.74 -16.36 -7.59
C GLY A 86 14.29 -15.86 -7.50
N LEU A 87 14.06 -14.56 -7.30
CA LEU A 87 12.73 -13.97 -7.28
C LEU A 87 12.21 -13.70 -8.70
N ARG A 88 11.28 -14.53 -9.19
CA ARG A 88 10.78 -14.48 -10.58
C ARG A 88 9.69 -13.43 -10.83
N ASP A 89 8.94 -13.04 -9.80
CA ASP A 89 7.72 -12.21 -9.95
C ASP A 89 7.92 -10.73 -9.62
N ARG A 90 9.18 -10.27 -9.50
CA ARG A 90 9.53 -8.91 -9.07
C ARG A 90 8.77 -7.84 -9.85
N ASP A 91 8.88 -7.85 -11.18
CA ASP A 91 8.32 -6.78 -12.02
C ASP A 91 6.79 -6.73 -11.91
N GLN A 92 6.14 -7.89 -11.86
CA GLN A 92 4.69 -8.00 -11.68
C GLN A 92 4.22 -7.52 -10.31
N ILE A 93 5.03 -7.73 -9.26
CA ILE A 93 4.74 -7.22 -7.91
C ILE A 93 4.89 -5.70 -7.88
N THR A 94 6.00 -5.17 -8.38
CA THR A 94 6.27 -3.71 -8.41
C THR A 94 5.23 -2.96 -9.23
N GLU A 95 4.82 -3.49 -10.38
CA GLU A 95 3.76 -2.89 -11.20
C GLU A 95 2.40 -2.90 -10.50
N ALA A 96 2.03 -4.00 -9.84
CA ALA A 96 0.80 -4.11 -9.07
C ALA A 96 0.79 -3.15 -7.86
N LEU A 97 1.94 -2.99 -7.19
CA LEU A 97 2.12 -2.02 -6.12
C LEU A 97 1.96 -0.57 -6.62
N GLY A 98 2.47 -0.27 -7.81
CA GLY A 98 2.26 1.02 -8.46
C GLY A 98 0.77 1.34 -8.67
N ARG A 99 -0.03 0.36 -9.11
CA ARG A 99 -1.49 0.50 -9.20
C ARG A 99 -2.15 0.67 -7.84
N ALA A 100 -1.76 -0.13 -6.85
CA ALA A 100 -2.29 -0.06 -5.49
C ALA A 100 -2.04 1.32 -4.86
N LYS A 101 -0.86 1.92 -5.07
CA LYS A 101 -0.55 3.29 -4.64
C LYS A 101 -1.52 4.32 -5.21
N LEU A 102 -1.83 4.24 -6.50
CA LEU A 102 -2.77 5.17 -7.14
C LEU A 102 -4.17 5.02 -6.57
N GLN A 103 -4.63 3.78 -6.36
CA GLN A 103 -5.93 3.50 -5.74
C GLN A 103 -5.97 3.98 -4.29
N ARG A 104 -4.93 3.74 -3.50
CA ARG A 104 -4.80 4.22 -2.12
C ARG A 104 -4.89 5.73 -2.04
N ASN A 105 -4.18 6.45 -2.91
CA ASN A 105 -4.22 7.90 -2.96
C ASN A 105 -5.62 8.41 -3.29
N LEU A 106 -6.27 7.83 -4.31
CA LEU A 106 -7.65 8.16 -4.65
C LEU A 106 -8.60 7.94 -3.47
N LEU A 107 -8.62 6.72 -2.92
CA LEU A 107 -9.62 6.32 -1.93
C LEU A 107 -9.41 6.98 -0.55
N CYS A 108 -8.17 7.28 -0.17
CA CYS A 108 -7.84 7.91 1.09
C CYS A 108 -8.07 9.44 1.09
N HIS A 109 -7.98 10.09 -0.08
CA HIS A 109 -7.96 11.56 -0.16
C HIS A 109 -9.11 12.17 -0.95
N ALA A 110 -9.88 11.38 -1.72
CA ALA A 110 -10.98 11.91 -2.51
C ALA A 110 -12.08 12.55 -1.65
N SER A 111 -12.66 13.63 -2.16
CA SER A 111 -13.95 14.13 -1.71
C SER A 111 -15.05 13.39 -2.47
N TRP A 112 -15.97 12.74 -1.76
CA TRP A 112 -16.98 11.90 -2.38
C TRP A 112 -18.27 12.65 -2.68
N ARG A 113 -18.81 12.44 -3.88
CA ARG A 113 -20.02 13.11 -4.37
C ARG A 113 -21.05 12.09 -4.86
N PRO A 114 -22.35 12.35 -4.64
CA PRO A 114 -23.40 11.51 -5.20
C PRO A 114 -23.40 11.62 -6.73
N THR A 115 -23.83 10.56 -7.39
CA THR A 115 -24.09 10.58 -8.83
C THR A 115 -25.58 10.45 -9.12
N GLY A 116 -25.97 10.45 -10.40
CA GLY A 116 -27.34 10.12 -10.80
C GLY A 116 -27.72 8.65 -10.54
N ASP A 117 -26.73 7.80 -10.25
CA ASP A 117 -26.90 6.40 -9.89
C ASP A 117 -26.69 6.24 -8.38
N ALA A 118 -27.73 5.81 -7.65
CA ALA A 118 -27.69 5.65 -6.20
C ALA A 118 -26.65 4.62 -5.73
N GLY A 119 -26.24 3.69 -6.59
CA GLY A 119 -25.23 2.68 -6.29
C GLY A 119 -23.79 3.13 -6.54
N ARG A 120 -23.57 4.36 -7.04
CA ARG A 120 -22.26 4.84 -7.45
C ARG A 120 -21.94 6.23 -6.89
N TRP A 121 -20.69 6.37 -6.43
CA TRP A 121 -20.18 7.60 -5.83
C TRP A 121 -18.95 8.07 -6.59
N HIS A 122 -18.93 9.36 -6.92
CA HIS A 122 -17.86 9.97 -7.67
C HIS A 122 -16.75 10.45 -6.73
N PRO A 123 -15.50 9.97 -6.89
CA PRO A 123 -14.36 10.46 -6.13
C PRO A 123 -13.77 11.70 -6.79
N ALA A 124 -14.02 12.88 -6.23
CA ALA A 124 -13.36 14.11 -6.66
C ALA A 124 -11.94 14.15 -6.08
N PHE A 125 -10.94 13.85 -6.91
CA PHE A 125 -9.53 13.86 -6.54
C PHE A 125 -8.68 14.36 -7.72
N VAL A 126 -7.71 15.23 -7.40
CA VAL A 126 -6.68 15.66 -8.34
C VAL A 126 -5.35 15.12 -7.85
N GLY A 127 -4.72 14.27 -8.64
CA GLY A 127 -3.43 13.69 -8.34
C GLY A 127 -2.30 14.72 -8.38
N SER A 128 -1.13 14.33 -7.89
CA SER A 128 0.02 15.23 -7.77
C SER A 128 0.57 15.72 -9.11
N ARG A 129 0.23 15.07 -10.23
CA ARG A 129 0.58 15.53 -11.59
C ARG A 129 -0.61 16.13 -12.34
N GLY A 130 -1.68 16.48 -11.62
CA GLY A 130 -2.88 17.08 -12.18
C GLY A 130 -3.83 16.08 -12.84
N GLU A 131 -3.60 14.78 -12.71
CA GLU A 131 -4.53 13.76 -13.18
C GLU A 131 -5.86 13.85 -12.42
N VAL A 132 -6.97 13.91 -13.17
CA VAL A 132 -8.32 13.92 -12.61
C VAL A 132 -8.90 12.52 -12.78
N GLN A 133 -9.26 11.89 -11.68
CA GLN A 133 -9.98 10.62 -11.72
C GLN A 133 -11.48 10.93 -11.71
N ASP A 134 -12.16 10.63 -12.82
CA ASP A 134 -13.56 11.04 -13.00
C ASP A 134 -14.58 9.89 -12.86
N ALA A 135 -14.10 8.64 -12.85
CA ALA A 135 -14.96 7.47 -12.85
C ALA A 135 -15.63 7.23 -11.47
N PRO A 136 -16.97 7.19 -11.39
CA PRO A 136 -17.67 6.77 -10.18
C PRO A 136 -17.35 5.34 -9.79
N LEU A 137 -17.40 5.05 -8.49
CA LEU A 137 -17.15 3.74 -7.93
C LEU A 137 -18.41 3.20 -7.23
N SER A 138 -18.62 1.90 -7.38
CA SER A 138 -19.64 1.09 -6.73
C SER A 138 -19.03 0.25 -5.59
N LEU A 139 -19.89 -0.36 -4.79
CA LEU A 139 -19.48 -1.34 -3.77
C LEU A 139 -18.68 -2.51 -4.35
N ALA A 140 -19.07 -3.00 -5.53
CA ALA A 140 -18.38 -4.11 -6.20
C ALA A 140 -16.97 -3.71 -6.63
N GLU A 141 -16.78 -2.48 -7.10
CA GLU A 141 -15.46 -1.96 -7.46
C GLU A 141 -14.57 -1.80 -6.22
N LEU A 142 -15.11 -1.29 -5.10
CA LEU A 142 -14.37 -1.23 -3.83
C LEU A 142 -13.97 -2.62 -3.33
N ALA A 143 -14.88 -3.60 -3.39
CA ALA A 143 -14.59 -4.98 -3.01
C ALA A 143 -13.50 -5.60 -3.90
N SER A 144 -13.52 -5.32 -5.21
CA SER A 144 -12.47 -5.78 -6.13
C SER A 144 -11.10 -5.16 -5.82
N ILE A 145 -11.05 -3.87 -5.48
CA ILE A 145 -9.80 -3.19 -5.09
C ILE A 145 -9.26 -3.79 -3.79
N GLN A 146 -10.14 -4.04 -2.81
CA GLN A 146 -9.76 -4.68 -1.56
C GLN A 146 -9.19 -6.09 -1.82
N ALA A 147 -9.89 -6.92 -2.58
CA ALA A 147 -9.44 -8.28 -2.89
C ALA A 147 -8.08 -8.29 -3.60
N ALA A 148 -7.87 -7.39 -4.58
CA ALA A 148 -6.59 -7.25 -5.27
C ALA A 148 -5.46 -6.80 -4.33
N THR A 149 -5.76 -5.92 -3.37
CA THR A 149 -4.79 -5.47 -2.35
C THR A 149 -4.39 -6.62 -1.43
N LEU A 150 -5.34 -7.45 -1.01
CA LEU A 150 -5.09 -8.62 -0.16
C LEU A 150 -4.26 -9.69 -0.89
N ASP A 151 -4.59 -9.98 -2.16
CA ASP A 151 -3.80 -10.89 -3.00
C ASP A 151 -2.35 -10.39 -3.16
N LEU A 152 -2.18 -9.09 -3.45
CA LEU A 152 -0.87 -8.47 -3.58
C LEU A 152 -0.05 -8.59 -2.29
N GLY A 153 -0.66 -8.33 -1.12
CA GLY A 153 0.01 -8.54 0.16
C GLY A 153 0.40 -10.01 0.38
N GLY A 154 -0.45 -10.96 -0.03
CA GLY A 154 -0.12 -12.39 -0.03
C GLY A 154 1.12 -12.74 -0.86
N ARG A 155 1.26 -12.11 -2.04
CA ARG A 155 2.44 -12.26 -2.92
C ARG A 155 3.69 -11.65 -2.30
N VAL A 156 3.60 -10.46 -1.70
CA VAL A 156 4.72 -9.83 -1.00
C VAL A 156 5.14 -10.67 0.23
N LEU A 157 4.18 -11.20 0.99
CA LEU A 157 4.48 -12.13 2.09
C LEU A 157 5.18 -13.40 1.62
N ALA A 158 4.90 -13.88 0.40
CA ALA A 158 5.62 -15.03 -0.17
C ALA A 158 7.10 -14.69 -0.42
N VAL A 159 7.40 -13.45 -0.86
CA VAL A 159 8.78 -12.95 -0.97
C VAL A 159 9.44 -12.95 0.41
N MET A 160 8.78 -12.41 1.44
CA MET A 160 9.29 -12.44 2.81
C MET A 160 9.58 -13.86 3.29
N ARG A 161 8.65 -14.81 3.07
CA ARG A 161 8.84 -16.20 3.48
C ARG A 161 10.01 -16.88 2.76
N ALA A 162 10.27 -16.52 1.50
CA ALA A 162 11.38 -17.08 0.72
C ALA A 162 12.76 -16.73 1.30
N THR A 163 12.86 -15.71 2.16
CA THR A 163 14.12 -15.36 2.84
C THR A 163 14.41 -16.23 4.07
N GLY A 164 13.43 -16.99 4.56
CA GLY A 164 13.52 -17.72 5.84
C GLY A 164 13.45 -16.83 7.10
N VAL A 165 13.38 -15.51 6.95
CA VAL A 165 13.27 -14.54 8.06
C VAL A 165 11.82 -14.10 8.20
N MET A 166 11.20 -14.37 9.35
CA MET A 166 9.76 -14.11 9.57
C MET A 166 9.39 -12.64 9.86
N GLY A 167 10.18 -11.66 9.40
CA GLY A 167 9.82 -10.23 9.46
C GLY A 167 9.46 -9.69 10.85
N ARG A 168 9.97 -10.32 11.92
CA ARG A 168 9.78 -9.86 13.31
C ARG A 168 10.45 -8.50 13.49
N TRP A 169 9.67 -7.52 13.92
CA TRP A 169 10.07 -6.14 14.13
C TRP A 169 10.43 -5.88 15.59
N PRO A 170 11.45 -5.05 15.91
CA PRO A 170 11.69 -4.61 17.28
C PRO A 170 10.45 -3.92 17.88
N GLY A 171 9.80 -4.57 18.85
CA GLY A 171 8.52 -4.13 19.42
C GLY A 171 7.33 -5.07 19.14
N ASP A 172 7.52 -6.14 18.35
CA ASP A 172 6.54 -7.24 18.21
C ASP A 172 6.42 -8.08 19.49
N ASP A 173 7.39 -7.98 20.40
CA ASP A 173 7.31 -8.48 21.78
C ASP A 173 6.41 -7.53 22.56
N GLY A 174 5.10 -7.58 22.29
CA GLY A 174 4.11 -6.79 23.01
C GLY A 174 4.03 -7.16 24.50
N PRO A 175 3.13 -6.52 25.27
CA PRO A 175 2.48 -7.24 26.35
C PRO A 175 1.74 -8.49 25.83
#